data_AF-A0A4V3H2P3-F1
#
_entry.id   AF-A0A4V3H2P3-F1
#
_cell.length_a   1.000
_cell.length_b   1.000
_cell.length_c   1.000
_cell.angle_alpha   90.00
_cell.angle_beta   90.00
_cell.angle_gamma   90.00
#
_symmetry.space_group_name_H-M   'P 1'
#
loop_
_entity.id
_entity.type
_entity.pdbx_description
1 polymer ?
#
loop_
_entity_poly.entity_id
_entity_poly.type
_entity_poly.pdbx_seq_one_letter_code
_entity_poly.pdbx_strand_id
1 'polypeptide(L)' 'MKNKIGFNLVFALLAFPIGLALSREFDFHNFTFRKPALGFLYLFTFIITIILIFKKRQSSQ' A
#
# COMPACT_ATOMS: atom_id res chain seq x y z
N MET A 1 22.22 -6.33 18.36
CA MET A 1 21.21 -5.25 18.43
C MET A 1 20.02 -5.68 17.58
N LYS A 2 18.82 -5.83 18.16
CA LYS A 2 17.64 -6.31 17.44
C LYS A 2 17.19 -5.19 16.49
N ASN A 3 17.49 -5.34 15.20
CA ASN A 3 17.09 -4.40 14.15
C ASN A 3 15.57 -4.27 14.18
N LYS A 4 15.05 -3.25 14.89
CA LYS A 4 13.64 -2.90 14.86
C LYS A 4 13.36 -2.36 13.47
N ILE A 5 12.99 -3.25 12.55
CA ILE A 5 12.40 -2.86 11.27
C ILE A 5 11.29 -1.87 11.64
N GLY A 6 11.39 -0.65 11.12
CA GLY A 6 10.50 0.46 11.44
C GLY A 6 9.12 0.25 10.82
N PHE A 7 8.47 -0.85 11.16
CA PHE A 7 7.21 -1.30 10.60
C PHE A 7 6.06 -0.54 11.25
N ASN A 8 5.36 0.28 10.46
CA ASN A 8 4.21 1.02 10.95
C ASN A 8 2.93 0.16 10.86
N LEU A 9 2.52 -0.42 11.98
CA LEU A 9 1.32 -1.27 12.10
C LEU A 9 0.04 -0.60 11.60
N VAL A 10 -0.11 0.72 11.79
CA VAL A 10 -1.31 1.45 11.35
C VAL A 10 -1.40 1.47 9.83
N PHE A 11 -0.31 1.84 9.15
CA PHE A 11 -0.30 1.82 7.70
C PHE A 11 -0.40 0.39 7.14
N ALA A 12 0.12 -0.62 7.84
CA ALA A 12 -0.05 -2.02 7.44
C ALA A 12 -1.52 -2.48 7.49
N LEU A 13 -2.23 -2.10 8.56
CA LEU A 13 -3.67 -2.34 8.70
C LEU A 13 -4.48 -1.62 7.61
N LEU A 14 -4.07 -0.41 7.18
CA LEU A 14 -4.70 0.32 6.08
C LEU A 14 -4.35 -0.26 4.70
N ALA A 15 -3.12 -0.71 4.50
CA ALA A 15 -2.69 -1.31 3.25
C ALA A 15 -3.48 -2.58 2.93
N PHE A 16 -3.83 -3.39 3.93
CA PHE A 16 -4.56 -4.64 3.73
C PHE A 16 -5.89 -4.48 2.95
N PRO A 17 -6.88 -3.67 3.40
CA PRO A 17 -8.13 -3.48 2.66
C PRO A 17 -7.93 -2.78 1.31
N ILE A 18 -6.96 -1.87 1.18
CA ILE A 18 -6.67 -1.19 -0.09
C ILE A 18 -6.11 -2.19 -1.12
N GLY A 19 -5.18 -3.05 -0.70
CA GLY A 19 -4.63 -4.13 -1.54
C GLY A 19 -5.71 -5.14 -1.94
N LEU A 20 -6.62 -5.48 -1.01
CA LEU A 20 -7.76 -6.34 -1.31
C LEU A 20 -8.71 -5.71 -2.34
N ALA A 21 -8.99 -4.41 -2.23
CA ALA A 21 -9.79 -3.67 -3.20
C ALA A 21 -9.13 -3.63 -4.59
N LEU A 22 -7.83 -3.36 -4.64
CA LEU A 22 -7.04 -3.40 -5.89
C LEU A 22 -7.09 -4.77 -6.56
N SER A 23 -6.90 -5.85 -5.81
CA SER A 23 -6.94 -7.22 -6.34
C SER A 23 -8.30 -7.60 -6.90
N ARG A 24 -9.39 -6.99 -6.41
CA ARG A 24 -10.75 -7.24 -6.94
C ARG A 24 -11.06 -6.40 -8.17
N GLU A 25 -10.51 -5.19 -8.25
CA GLU A 25 -10.75 -4.25 -9.34
C GLU A 25 -9.84 -4.50 -10.55
N PHE A 26 -8.68 -5.11 -10.33
CA PHE A 26 -7.72 -5.45 -11.38
C PHE A 26 -8.16 -6.72 -12.14
N ASP A 27 -8.31 -6.58 -13.45
CA ASP A 27 -8.50 -7.68 -14.38
C ASP A 27 -7.13 -8.22 -14.81
N PHE A 28 -6.74 -9.35 -14.23
CA PHE A 28 -5.47 -10.03 -14.51
C PHE A 28 -5.41 -10.67 -15.90
N HIS A 29 -6.54 -10.84 -16.59
CA HIS A 29 -6.54 -11.39 -17.95
C HIS A 29 -6.16 -10.32 -18.97
N ASN A 30 -6.80 -9.15 -18.86
CA ASN A 30 -6.57 -8.03 -19.78
C ASN A 30 -5.49 -7.05 -19.29
N PHE A 31 -4.98 -7.22 -18.07
CA PHE A 31 -4.04 -6.31 -17.40
C PHE A 31 -4.57 -4.88 -17.28
N THR A 32 -5.87 -4.73 -17.00
CA THR A 32 -6.52 -3.41 -16.87
C THR A 32 -7.29 -3.32 -15.55
N PHE A 33 -7.58 -2.11 -15.10
CA PHE A 33 -8.57 -1.90 -14.04
C PHE A 33 -9.96 -1.80 -14.65
N ARG A 34 -10.94 -2.51 -14.05
CA ARG A 34 -12.35 -2.41 -14.43
C ARG A 34 -12.85 -0.96 -14.43
N LYS A 35 -12.38 -0.17 -13.46
CA LYS A 35 -12.53 1.29 -13.41
C LYS A 35 -11.14 1.95 -13.45
N PRO A 36 -10.64 2.39 -14.62
CA PRO A 36 -9.28 2.88 -14.77
C PRO A 36 -8.90 3.97 -13.77
N ALA A 37 -9.70 5.05 -13.69
CA ALA A 37 -9.43 6.18 -12.81
C ALA A 37 -9.38 5.77 -11.33
N LEU A 38 -10.36 4.99 -10.87
CA LEU A 38 -10.44 4.54 -9.47
C LEU A 38 -9.32 3.54 -9.14
N GLY A 39 -9.01 2.64 -10.07
CA GLY A 39 -7.94 1.67 -9.93
C GLY A 39 -6.57 2.33 -9.81
N PHE A 40 -6.28 3.34 -10.63
CA PHE A 40 -5.05 4.13 -10.50
C PHE A 40 -5.00 4.90 -9.18
N LEU A 41 -6.12 5.48 -8.73
CA LEU A 41 -6.17 6.17 -7.44
C LEU A 41 -5.85 5.22 -6.28
N TYR A 42 -6.44 4.02 -6.28
CA TYR A 42 -6.15 3.00 -5.27
C TYR A 42 -4.70 2.52 -5.36
N LEU A 43 -4.18 2.31 -6.57
CA LEU A 43 -2.81 1.85 -6.78
C LEU A 43 -1.80 2.86 -6.24
N PHE A 44 -2.01 4.14 -6.57
CA PHE A 44 -1.16 5.23 -6.09
C PHE A 44 -1.22 5.35 -4.56
N THR A 45 -2.43 5.31 -4.00
CA THR A 45 -2.64 5.35 -2.54
C THR A 45 -1.98 4.15 -1.85
N PHE A 46 -2.08 2.97 -2.44
CA PHE A 46 -1.46 1.74 -1.92
C PHE A 46 0.06 1.84 -1.91
N ILE A 47 0.68 2.29 -3.02
CA ILE A 47 2.13 2.47 -3.12
C ILE A 47 2.63 3.45 -2.06
N ILE A 48 1.96 4.60 -1.90
CA ILE A 48 2.30 5.59 -0.86
C ILE A 48 2.20 4.95 0.53
N THR A 49 1.12 4.19 0.79
CA THR A 49 0.92 3.53 2.08
C THR A 49 2.04 2.53 2.37
N ILE A 50 2.43 1.71 1.39
CA ILE A 50 3.55 0.77 1.50
C ILE A 50 4.86 1.50 1.79
N ILE A 51 5.13 2.62 1.10
CA ILE A 51 6.30 3.46 1.38
C ILE A 51 6.28 3.94 2.83
N LEU A 52 5.13 4.39 3.35
CA LEU A 52 5.00 4.86 4.73
C LEU A 52 5.12 3.74 5.77
N ILE A 53 4.79 2.49 5.43
CA ILE A 53 5.01 1.31 6.29
C ILE A 53 6.49 1.06 6.51
N PHE A 54 7.28 1.11 5.43
CA PHE A 54 8.69 0.77 5.44
C PHE A 54 9.60 1.98 5.63
N LYS A 55 9.06 3.21 5.57
CA LYS A 55 9.82 4.41 5.86
C LYS A 55 10.32 4.33 7.29
N LYS A 56 11.63 4.13 7.45
CA LYS A 56 12.29 4.20 8.75
C LYS A 56 11.90 5.52 9.40
N ARG A 57 11.32 5.46 10.59
CA ARG A 57 11.25 6.64 11.45
C ARG A 57 12.69 6.97 11.81
N GLN A 58 13.27 7.95 11.13
CA GLN A 58 14.44 8.62 11.64
C GLN A 58 13.95 9.28 12.92
N SER A 59 14.38 8.75 14.08
CA SER A 59 14.14 9.41 15.35
C SER A 59 14.76 10.81 15.23
N SER A 60 13.93 11.79 14.88
CA SER A 60 14.28 13.18 15.11
C SER A 60 14.18 13.36 16.61
N GLN A 61 15.36 13.33 17.23
CA GLN A 61 15.74 13.82 18.56
C GLN A 61 14.91 13.37 19.76
#